data_AF-R6TL10-F1
#
_entry.id   AF-R6TL10-F1
#
_cell.length_a   1.000
_cell.length_b   1.000
_cell.length_c   1.000
_cell.angle_alpha   90.00
_cell.angle_beta   90.00
_cell.angle_gamma   90.00
#
_symmetry.space_group_name_H-M   'P 1'
#
loop_
_entity.id
_entity.type
_entity.pdbx_description
1 polymer ?
#
loop_
_entity_poly.entity_id
_entity_poly.type
_entity_poly.pdbx_seq_one_letter_code
_entity_poly.pdbx_strand_id
1 'polypeptide(L)'
;MKKVLFLVLLSVCLSLFAGCALQKQEPAKLDAIPFAEGQYYAAAYLGYQQIDDLDYYVEKYLDCDQVSIHYLSDGDYYLVIPRYAGMELSLFQNDMMTAQSALVYEDPDCRPFIVQCNVSDIFADATIRLTYEGETMEFSPFISLMDGSVDIGEHGLDLTKDTGSQPPEA
;
A
#
# COMPACT_ATOMS: atom_id res chain seq x y z
N MET A 1 -33.97 -24.20 -55.93
CA MET A 1 -33.73 -23.15 -54.90
C MET A 1 -32.90 -23.75 -53.77
N LYS A 2 -31.58 -23.82 -53.89
CA LYS A 2 -30.73 -24.49 -52.88
C LYS A 2 -29.25 -24.07 -52.91
N LYS A 3 -28.94 -22.93 -53.54
CA LYS A 3 -27.54 -22.45 -53.70
C LYS A 3 -27.31 -21.01 -53.21
N VAL A 4 -28.36 -20.31 -52.76
CA VAL A 4 -28.24 -18.90 -52.34
C VAL A 4 -28.15 -18.75 -50.81
N LEU A 5 -28.48 -19.80 -50.04
CA LEU A 5 -28.52 -19.71 -48.58
C LEU A 5 -27.15 -19.92 -47.89
N PHE A 6 -26.11 -20.31 -48.62
CA PHE A 6 -24.79 -20.60 -48.03
C PHE A 6 -23.83 -19.40 -48.06
N LEU A 7 -24.13 -18.34 -48.81
CA LEU A 7 -23.21 -17.20 -48.95
C LEU A 7 -23.39 -16.13 -47.88
N VAL A 8 -24.53 -16.12 -47.17
CA VAL A 8 -24.82 -15.08 -46.15
C VAL A 8 -24.30 -15.48 -44.77
N LEU A 9 -24.14 -16.78 -44.48
CA LEU A 9 -23.61 -17.23 -43.18
C LEU A 9 -22.08 -17.11 -43.05
N LEU A 10 -21.33 -16.98 -44.16
CA LEU A 10 -19.88 -16.84 -44.10
C LEU A 10 -19.41 -15.39 -43.89
N SER A 11 -20.31 -14.40 -44.04
CA SER A 11 -19.98 -12.98 -43.90
C SER A 11 -20.11 -12.45 -42.48
N VAL A 12 -20.73 -13.19 -41.55
CA VAL A 12 -20.97 -12.74 -40.16
C VAL A 12 -19.83 -13.13 -39.21
N CYS A 13 -18.94 -14.03 -39.61
CA CYS A 13 -17.83 -14.48 -38.76
C CYS A 13 -16.56 -13.61 -38.84
N LEU A 14 -16.50 -12.61 -39.74
CA LEU A 14 -15.28 -11.81 -39.94
C LEU A 14 -15.24 -10.48 -39.19
N SER A 15 -16.26 -10.15 -38.40
CA SER A 15 -16.30 -8.89 -37.62
C SER A 15 -15.97 -9.06 -36.12
N LEU A 16 -15.59 -10.26 -35.67
CA LEU A 16 -15.28 -10.52 -34.25
C LEU A 16 -13.78 -10.37 -33.89
N PHE A 17 -12.93 -9.92 -34.81
CA PHE A 17 -11.48 -9.74 -34.57
C PHE A 17 -10.99 -8.29 -34.73
N ALA A 18 -11.86 -7.30 -34.55
CA ALA A 18 -11.47 -5.89 -34.50
C ALA A 18 -11.76 -5.31 -33.11
N GLY A 19 -11.09 -5.86 -32.10
CA GLY A 19 -11.32 -5.46 -30.71
C GLY A 19 -10.17 -5.75 -29.75
N CYS A 20 -8.98 -6.12 -30.22
CA CYS A 20 -7.77 -5.90 -29.43
C CYS A 20 -7.35 -4.45 -29.66
N ALA A 21 -8.14 -3.52 -29.12
CA ALA A 21 -7.53 -2.26 -28.73
C ALA A 21 -6.43 -2.67 -27.75
N LEU A 22 -5.18 -2.55 -28.19
CA LEU A 22 -4.04 -2.46 -27.30
C LEU A 22 -4.33 -1.23 -26.44
N GLN A 23 -5.10 -1.43 -25.37
CA GLN A 23 -5.27 -0.44 -24.33
C GLN A 23 -3.85 -0.17 -23.89
N LYS A 24 -3.36 1.02 -24.21
CA LYS A 24 -2.05 1.48 -23.80
C LYS A 24 -2.10 1.42 -22.29
N GLN A 25 -1.62 0.32 -21.72
CA GLN A 25 -1.61 0.10 -20.30
C GLN A 25 -0.69 1.18 -19.78
N GLU A 26 -1.28 2.21 -19.16
CA GLU A 26 -0.49 3.14 -18.40
C GLU A 26 0.30 2.31 -17.38
N PRO A 27 1.59 2.62 -17.18
CA PRO A 27 2.37 1.92 -16.17
C PRO A 27 1.60 1.98 -14.85
N ALA A 28 1.58 0.88 -14.11
CA ALA A 28 0.90 0.85 -12.82
C ALA A 28 1.52 1.96 -11.95
N LYS A 29 0.72 2.74 -11.23
CA LYS A 29 1.27 3.85 -10.42
C LYS A 29 2.27 3.35 -9.38
N LEU A 30 2.14 2.09 -8.95
CA LEU A 30 3.11 1.40 -8.10
C LEU A 30 4.51 1.34 -8.73
N ASP A 31 4.63 1.26 -10.06
CA ASP A 31 5.91 1.27 -10.78
C ASP A 31 6.65 2.62 -10.64
N ALA A 32 5.97 3.68 -10.22
CA ALA A 32 6.56 5.00 -9.98
C ALA A 32 7.28 5.10 -8.63
N ILE A 33 7.14 4.10 -7.74
CA ILE A 33 7.81 4.09 -6.43
C ILE A 33 9.29 3.72 -6.63
N PRO A 34 10.25 4.58 -6.22
CA PRO A 34 11.67 4.40 -6.52
C PRO A 34 12.35 3.45 -5.52
N PHE A 35 11.92 2.19 -5.48
CA PHE A 35 12.51 1.17 -4.61
C PHE A 35 13.99 0.91 -4.94
N ALA A 36 14.82 0.90 -3.90
CA ALA A 36 16.17 0.37 -3.93
C ALA A 36 16.19 -1.17 -3.81
N GLU A 37 17.36 -1.76 -4.01
CA GLU A 37 17.60 -3.16 -3.69
C GLU A 37 17.42 -3.40 -2.18
N GLY A 38 16.81 -4.52 -1.81
CA GLY A 38 16.54 -4.87 -0.41
C GLY A 38 15.31 -4.20 0.21
N GLN A 39 14.63 -3.29 -0.51
CA GLN A 39 13.36 -2.71 -0.07
C GLN A 39 12.17 -3.54 -0.55
N TYR A 40 11.22 -3.82 0.35
CA TYR A 40 10.07 -4.68 0.09
C TYR A 40 8.72 -3.98 0.26
N TYR A 41 8.73 -2.79 0.85
CA TYR A 41 7.54 -1.97 1.01
C TYR A 41 7.94 -0.51 1.08
N ALA A 42 6.99 0.36 0.79
CA ALA A 42 7.10 1.77 1.07
C ALA A 42 6.10 2.13 2.18
N ALA A 43 6.43 3.15 2.96
CA ALA A 43 5.53 3.65 3.99
C ALA A 43 5.56 5.17 4.04
N ALA A 44 4.46 5.77 4.48
CA ALA A 44 4.36 7.21 4.69
C ALA A 44 3.57 7.51 5.95
N TYR A 45 4.08 8.43 6.77
CA TYR A 45 3.32 9.00 7.87
C TYR A 45 2.22 9.94 7.32
N LEU A 46 1.00 9.73 7.80
CA LEU A 46 -0.21 10.45 7.37
C LEU A 46 -0.74 11.39 8.44
N GLY A 47 -0.19 11.43 9.65
CA GLY A 47 -0.66 12.33 10.71
C GLY A 47 -1.09 11.62 12.00
N TYR A 48 -1.32 12.42 13.03
CA TYR A 48 -1.73 11.99 14.37
C TYR A 48 -3.23 12.20 14.57
N GLN A 49 -3.96 11.17 14.99
CA GLN A 49 -5.42 11.15 15.20
C GLN A 49 -6.30 11.43 13.96
N GLN A 50 -5.74 11.97 12.90
CA GLN A 50 -6.39 12.21 11.61
C GLN A 50 -5.47 11.78 10.46
N ILE A 51 -6.08 11.47 9.33
CA ILE A 51 -5.39 11.16 8.08
C ILE A 51 -5.28 12.46 7.27
N ASP A 52 -4.06 12.91 7.06
CA ASP A 52 -3.67 14.03 6.23
C ASP A 52 -3.02 13.53 4.92
N ASP A 53 -3.09 14.34 3.87
CA ASP A 53 -2.38 14.13 2.58
C ASP A 53 -2.63 12.77 1.85
N LEU A 54 -3.60 11.94 2.26
CA LEU A 54 -3.87 10.65 1.60
C LEU A 54 -4.15 10.80 0.10
N ASP A 55 -4.87 11.84 -0.30
CA ASP A 55 -5.17 12.13 -1.71
C ASP A 55 -3.91 12.26 -2.56
N TYR A 56 -2.83 12.84 -2.02
CA TYR A 56 -1.55 12.95 -2.71
C TYR A 56 -0.95 11.57 -3.01
N TYR A 57 -1.00 10.65 -2.04
CA TYR A 57 -0.48 9.29 -2.21
C TYR A 57 -1.35 8.46 -3.15
N VAL A 58 -2.67 8.59 -3.06
CA VAL A 58 -3.63 7.93 -3.95
C VAL A 58 -3.42 8.40 -5.40
N GLU A 59 -3.32 9.71 -5.62
CA GLU A 59 -3.08 10.26 -6.96
C GLU A 59 -1.76 9.75 -7.53
N LYS A 60 -0.68 9.76 -6.73
CA LYS A 60 0.67 9.52 -7.20
C LYS A 60 1.08 8.05 -7.30
N TYR A 61 0.62 7.20 -6.39
CA TYR A 61 1.17 5.84 -6.22
C TYR A 61 0.13 4.72 -6.24
N LEU A 62 -1.15 5.00 -6.03
CA LEU A 62 -2.16 3.95 -5.86
C LEU A 62 -3.13 3.87 -7.05
N ASP A 63 -3.31 2.65 -7.55
CA ASP A 63 -4.29 2.30 -8.59
C ASP A 63 -5.64 1.87 -8.01
N CYS A 64 -5.84 2.03 -6.69
CA CYS A 64 -7.07 1.65 -5.99
C CYS A 64 -7.79 2.87 -5.40
N ASP A 65 -9.12 2.86 -5.54
CA ASP A 65 -9.99 3.94 -5.07
C ASP A 65 -10.29 3.84 -3.56
N GLN A 66 -9.94 2.71 -2.94
CA GLN A 66 -10.19 2.42 -1.53
C GLN A 66 -8.97 1.75 -0.90
N VAL A 67 -8.45 2.39 0.14
CA VAL A 67 -7.36 1.90 1.00
C VAL A 67 -7.98 1.42 2.31
N SER A 68 -7.71 0.18 2.71
CA SER A 68 -8.21 -0.34 3.99
C SER A 68 -7.51 0.36 5.16
N ILE A 69 -8.22 0.51 6.28
CA ILE A 69 -7.67 1.09 7.51
C ILE A 69 -7.81 0.08 8.64
N HIS A 70 -6.70 -0.21 9.31
CA HIS A 70 -6.62 -1.09 10.46
C HIS A 70 -6.37 -0.27 11.73
N TYR A 71 -7.34 -0.25 12.63
CA TYR A 71 -7.29 0.51 13.88
C TYR A 71 -6.80 -0.39 15.01
N LEU A 72 -5.57 -0.17 15.50
CA LEU A 72 -5.01 -0.94 16.62
C LEU A 72 -5.04 -0.16 17.92
N SER A 73 -4.70 1.13 17.87
CA SER A 73 -4.71 2.05 19.00
C SER A 73 -4.97 3.49 18.54
N ASP A 74 -5.26 4.37 19.50
CA ASP A 74 -5.29 5.80 19.22
C ASP A 74 -3.86 6.28 18.93
N GLY A 75 -3.60 6.81 17.74
CA GLY A 75 -2.23 7.21 17.43
C GLY A 75 -2.04 7.76 16.04
N ASP A 76 -0.85 7.51 15.55
CA ASP A 76 -0.37 7.89 14.24
C ASP A 76 -0.95 6.98 13.16
N TYR A 77 -1.15 7.56 11.98
CA TYR A 77 -1.56 6.86 10.78
C TYR A 77 -0.37 6.66 9.85
N TYR A 78 -0.18 5.43 9.38
CA TYR A 78 0.86 5.10 8.41
C TYR A 78 0.24 4.39 7.21
N LEU A 79 0.45 4.92 6.01
CA LEU A 79 0.21 4.21 4.76
C LEU A 79 1.35 3.20 4.56
N VAL A 80 1.02 1.96 4.21
CA VAL A 80 1.97 0.93 3.81
C VAL A 80 1.61 0.43 2.41
N ILE A 81 2.59 0.40 1.53
CA ILE A 81 2.47 -0.02 0.13
C ILE A 81 3.41 -1.20 -0.10
N PRO A 82 2.89 -2.43 -0.25
CA PRO A 82 3.74 -3.59 -0.57
C PRO A 82 4.33 -3.43 -1.98
N ARG A 83 5.59 -3.84 -2.15
CA ARG A 83 6.30 -3.70 -3.44
C ARG A 83 5.83 -4.71 -4.48
N TYR A 84 5.58 -5.94 -4.07
CA TYR A 84 5.29 -7.05 -4.98
C TYR A 84 3.84 -7.49 -4.91
N ALA A 85 3.27 -7.91 -6.03
CA ALA A 85 1.97 -8.57 -6.04
C ALA A 85 2.08 -9.96 -5.38
N GLY A 86 1.07 -10.39 -4.63
CA GLY A 86 1.12 -11.66 -3.88
C GLY A 86 2.01 -11.64 -2.63
N MET A 87 2.38 -10.46 -2.12
CA MET A 87 2.92 -10.36 -0.77
C MET A 87 1.83 -10.70 0.24
N GLU A 88 2.18 -11.45 1.28
CA GLU A 88 1.28 -11.78 2.38
C GLU A 88 1.47 -10.79 3.53
N LEU A 89 0.38 -10.41 4.21
CA LEU A 89 0.38 -9.60 5.42
C LEU A 89 -0.07 -10.45 6.61
N SER A 90 0.67 -10.35 7.72
CA SER A 90 0.16 -10.62 9.07
C SER A 90 0.30 -9.36 9.91
N LEU A 91 -0.80 -8.88 10.48
CA LEU A 91 -0.82 -7.73 11.38
C LEU A 91 -1.02 -8.21 12.82
N PHE A 92 -0.13 -7.78 13.71
CA PHE A 92 -0.19 -8.09 15.12
C PHE A 92 -0.42 -6.82 15.94
N GLN A 93 -1.22 -6.96 16.99
CA GLN A 93 -1.33 -6.00 18.07
C GLN A 93 -0.47 -6.47 19.25
N ASN A 94 0.42 -5.61 19.72
CA ASN A 94 1.34 -5.88 20.82
C ASN A 94 0.79 -5.28 22.11
N ASP A 95 0.67 -6.11 23.15
CA ASP A 95 0.34 -5.66 24.49
C ASP A 95 1.61 -5.12 25.16
N MET A 96 1.65 -3.80 25.36
CA MET A 96 2.79 -3.07 25.93
C MET A 96 3.08 -3.47 27.39
N MET A 97 2.11 -4.02 28.12
CA MET A 97 2.24 -4.38 29.53
C MET A 97 2.74 -5.80 29.74
N THR A 98 2.38 -6.71 28.83
CA THR A 98 2.66 -8.15 28.93
C THR A 98 3.69 -8.65 27.91
N ALA A 99 4.06 -7.81 26.94
CA ALA A 99 4.92 -8.16 25.81
C ALA A 99 4.39 -9.34 24.97
N GLN A 100 3.06 -9.54 24.98
CA GLN A 100 2.40 -10.54 24.14
C GLN A 100 1.94 -9.90 22.83
N SER A 101 2.05 -10.62 21.72
CA SER A 101 1.53 -10.20 20.41
C SER A 101 0.35 -11.08 20.02
N ALA A 102 -0.75 -10.45 19.62
CA ALA A 102 -1.93 -11.13 19.09
C ALA A 102 -2.07 -10.86 17.60
N LEU A 103 -2.22 -11.91 16.80
CA LEU A 103 -2.55 -11.77 15.39
C LEU A 103 -3.98 -11.25 15.24
N VAL A 104 -4.16 -10.13 14.55
CA VAL A 104 -5.47 -9.45 14.43
C VAL A 104 -5.98 -9.39 13.00
N TYR A 105 -5.10 -9.50 12.00
CA TYR A 105 -5.49 -9.52 10.59
C TYR A 105 -4.46 -10.27 9.74
N GLU A 106 -4.94 -10.91 8.68
CA GLU A 106 -4.12 -11.57 7.66
C GLU A 106 -4.68 -11.27 6.27
N ASP A 107 -3.77 -11.09 5.30
CA ASP A 107 -4.13 -10.95 3.89
C ASP A 107 -3.11 -11.70 3.02
N PRO A 108 -3.50 -12.77 2.31
CA PRO A 108 -2.59 -13.52 1.45
C PRO A 108 -2.24 -12.78 0.14
N ASP A 109 -2.92 -11.67 -0.17
CA ASP A 109 -2.62 -10.83 -1.33
C ASP A 109 -2.70 -9.35 -0.91
N CYS A 110 -1.74 -8.97 -0.07
CA CYS A 110 -1.65 -7.67 0.58
C CYS A 110 -1.70 -6.55 -0.46
N ARG A 111 -2.73 -5.71 -0.33
CA ARG A 111 -2.88 -4.46 -1.06
C ARG A 111 -2.45 -3.28 -0.18
N PRO A 112 -2.21 -2.09 -0.74
CA PRO A 112 -1.93 -0.90 0.06
C PRO A 112 -2.97 -0.69 1.16
N PHE A 113 -2.50 -0.43 2.38
CA PHE A 113 -3.33 -0.32 3.59
C PHE A 113 -2.80 0.77 4.52
N ILE A 114 -3.65 1.25 5.41
CA ILE A 114 -3.31 2.17 6.48
C ILE A 114 -3.41 1.43 7.80
N VAL A 115 -2.47 1.67 8.71
CA VAL A 115 -2.57 1.25 10.10
C VAL A 115 -2.60 2.50 10.98
N GLN A 116 -3.51 2.51 11.97
CA GLN A 116 -3.46 3.44 13.09
C GLN A 116 -2.83 2.71 14.28
N CYS A 117 -1.66 3.19 14.71
CA CYS A 117 -0.90 2.56 15.78
C CYS A 117 -0.02 3.58 16.53
N ASN A 118 0.69 3.08 17.54
CA ASN A 118 1.75 3.75 18.29
C ASN A 118 1.30 5.04 18.96
N VAL A 119 0.53 4.92 20.05
CA VAL A 119 0.22 6.03 20.98
C VAL A 119 1.52 6.70 21.50
N SER A 120 2.62 5.94 21.56
CA SER A 120 3.94 6.37 22.05
C SER A 120 5.04 5.82 21.16
N ASP A 121 6.09 6.61 20.94
CA ASP A 121 7.33 6.26 20.26
C ASP A 121 8.24 5.31 21.07
N ILE A 122 7.94 5.08 22.36
CA ILE A 122 8.77 4.26 23.25
C ILE A 122 8.45 2.76 23.13
N PHE A 123 7.19 2.39 22.83
CA PHE A 123 6.78 1.00 22.72
C PHE A 123 5.86 0.80 21.52
N ALA A 124 6.29 -0.04 20.59
CA ALA A 124 5.53 -0.47 19.44
C ALA A 124 4.30 -1.30 19.86
N ASP A 125 3.10 -0.80 19.60
CA ASP A 125 1.84 -1.53 19.83
C ASP A 125 1.35 -2.30 18.59
N ALA A 126 2.08 -2.19 17.48
CA ALA A 126 1.83 -2.90 16.24
C ALA A 126 3.08 -3.64 15.76
N THR A 127 2.91 -4.83 15.19
CA THR A 127 3.93 -5.46 14.34
C THR A 127 3.30 -5.78 13.00
N ILE A 128 3.87 -5.20 11.95
CA ILE A 128 3.50 -5.45 10.56
C ILE A 128 4.50 -6.47 10.03
N ARG A 129 3.99 -7.60 9.55
CA ARG A 129 4.80 -8.62 8.91
C ARG A 129 4.38 -8.80 7.47
N LEU A 130 5.33 -8.60 6.57
CA LEU A 130 5.16 -8.88 5.15
C LEU A 130 6.00 -10.09 4.77
N THR A 131 5.43 -10.99 3.98
CA THR A 131 6.12 -12.18 3.48
C THR A 131 6.03 -12.23 1.96
N TYR A 132 7.16 -12.50 1.29
CA TYR A 132 7.23 -12.64 -0.16
C TYR A 132 8.24 -13.71 -0.55
N GLU A 133 7.82 -14.71 -1.34
CA GLU A 133 8.69 -15.80 -1.82
C GLU A 133 9.48 -16.52 -0.69
N GLY A 134 8.92 -16.56 0.53
CA GLY A 134 9.54 -17.18 1.72
C GLY A 134 10.40 -16.23 2.55
N GLU A 135 10.73 -15.04 2.04
CA GLU A 135 11.38 -13.97 2.81
C GLU A 135 10.34 -13.23 3.67
N THR A 136 10.71 -12.88 4.90
CA THR A 136 9.79 -12.24 5.86
C THR A 136 10.45 -11.01 6.46
N MET A 137 9.72 -9.90 6.45
CA MET A 137 10.14 -8.63 7.04
C MET A 137 9.12 -8.22 8.10
N GLU A 138 9.62 -7.94 9.31
CA GLU A 138 8.81 -7.44 10.42
C GLU A 138 9.25 -6.01 10.76
N PHE A 139 8.28 -5.12 10.98
CA PHE A 139 8.55 -3.74 11.36
C PHE A 139 7.37 -3.13 12.13
N SER A 140 7.65 -2.02 12.82
CA SER A 140 6.65 -1.17 13.46
C SER A 140 7.00 0.28 13.12
N PRO A 141 6.19 0.98 12.31
CA PRO A 141 6.51 2.35 11.93
C PRO A 141 6.30 3.30 13.11
N PHE A 142 7.22 4.24 13.35
CA PHE A 142 7.04 5.25 14.39
C PHE A 142 7.63 6.60 13.98
N ILE A 143 7.12 7.68 14.57
CA ILE A 143 7.73 9.01 14.48
C ILE A 143 8.56 9.28 15.74
N SER A 144 9.82 9.62 15.55
CA SER A 144 10.74 10.01 16.61
C SER A 144 10.29 11.34 17.23
N LEU A 145 9.98 11.35 18.53
CA LEU A 145 9.69 12.61 19.22
C LEU A 145 10.94 13.50 19.42
N MET A 146 12.13 12.97 19.15
CA MET A 146 13.38 13.72 19.30
C MET A 146 13.61 14.70 18.15
N ASP A 147 13.33 14.28 16.91
CA ASP A 147 13.66 15.03 15.70
C ASP A 147 12.56 15.00 14.63
N GLY A 148 11.44 14.32 14.88
CA GLY A 148 10.33 14.20 13.93
C GLY A 148 10.62 13.27 12.75
N SER A 149 11.72 12.53 12.77
CA SER A 149 12.02 11.54 11.74
C SER A 149 11.06 10.36 11.81
N VAL A 150 10.73 9.80 10.65
CA VAL A 150 9.89 8.60 10.55
C VAL A 150 10.80 7.40 10.37
N ASP A 151 10.69 6.43 11.28
CA ASP A 151 11.33 5.12 11.15
C ASP A 151 10.29 4.12 10.65
N ILE A 152 10.63 3.45 9.56
CA ILE A 152 9.79 2.48 8.86
C ILE A 152 10.49 1.14 8.70
N GLY A 153 11.57 0.89 9.44
CA GLY A 153 12.34 -0.35 9.39
C GLY A 153 13.34 -0.45 8.24
N GLU A 154 14.25 -1.43 8.32
CA GLU A 154 15.39 -1.60 7.41
C GLU A 154 15.01 -1.82 5.94
N HIS A 155 13.89 -2.51 5.71
CA HIS A 155 13.44 -2.93 4.38
C HIS A 155 12.38 -2.00 3.77
N GLY A 156 12.10 -0.87 4.43
CA GLY A 156 11.12 0.08 3.97
C GLY A 156 11.74 1.22 3.16
N LEU A 157 10.94 1.81 2.28
CA LEU A 157 11.18 3.12 1.68
C LEU A 157 10.27 4.16 2.35
N ASP A 158 10.85 5.17 2.99
CA ASP A 158 10.07 6.30 3.49
C ASP A 158 9.63 7.21 2.34
N LEU A 159 8.31 7.39 2.21
CA LEU A 159 7.64 8.29 1.27
C LEU A 159 6.97 9.47 1.99
N THR A 160 7.20 9.63 3.29
CA THR A 160 6.64 10.74 4.06
C THR A 160 6.99 12.05 3.38
N LYS A 161 5.97 12.83 3.08
CA LYS A 161 6.12 14.09 2.38
C LYS A 161 6.77 15.08 3.34
N ASP A 162 7.87 15.70 2.91
CA ASP A 162 8.45 16.81 3.63
C ASP A 162 7.40 17.91 3.76
N THR A 163 6.80 18.05 4.94
CA THR A 163 6.06 19.25 5.32
C THR A 163 7.10 20.34 5.51
N GLY A 164 7.53 20.96 4.39
CA GLY A 164 8.42 22.10 4.43
C GLY A 164 7.91 23.07 5.49
N SER A 165 8.80 23.44 6.42
CA SER A 165 8.59 24.50 7.39
C SER A 165 7.90 25.69 6.71
N GLN A 166 6.59 25.84 6.95
CA GLN A 166 5.91 27.07 6.55
C GLN A 166 6.65 28.22 7.24
N PRO A 167 7.17 29.22 6.50
CA PRO A 167 7.61 30.44 7.13
C PRO A 167 6.42 31.02 7.90
N PRO A 168 6.62 31.60 9.09
CA PRO A 168 5.53 32.30 9.77
C PRO A 168 4.97 33.35 8.79
N GLU A 169 3.65 33.34 8.58
CA GLU A 169 2.97 34.40 7.85
C GLU A 169 3.37 35.74 8.47
N ALA A 170 3.90 36.64 7.63
CA ALA A 170 4.34 37.97 8.00
C ALA A 170 3.16 38.92 8.23
#